data_AF-A0A0Q4IK03-F1
#
_entry.id   AF-A0A0Q4IK03-F1
#
_cell.length_a   1.000
_cell.length_b   1.000
_cell.length_c   1.000
_cell.angle_alpha   90.00
_cell.angle_beta   90.00
_cell.angle_gamma   90.00
#
_symmetry.space_group_name_H-M   'P 1'
#
loop_
_entity.id
_entity.type
_entity.pdbx_description
1 polymer ?
#
loop_
_entity_poly.entity_id
_entity_poly.type
_entity_poly.pdbx_seq_one_letter_code
_entity_poly.pdbx_strand_id
1 'polypeptide(L)'
;MRTFLLSATFGFAALLSHPASAQDASFYDCQNDRIRIAIAPMTLDKALAKFTSITRCPVSIDTDQVRGRPTRTMKTAPAKGRLTPGQALARMLRGTPLRSTSIHGGFSVSK
;
A
#
# COMPACT_ATOMS: atom_id res chain seq x y z
N MET A 1 -22.82 65.14 -12.80
CA MET A 1 -23.16 63.75 -13.20
C MET A 1 -21.87 62.94 -13.17
N ARG A 2 -21.86 61.80 -12.43
CA ARG A 2 -21.23 60.50 -12.73
C ARG A 2 -19.96 60.55 -13.64
N THR A 3 -18.80 59.95 -13.34
CA THR A 3 -18.54 58.65 -12.70
C THR A 3 -17.04 58.29 -12.79
N PHE A 4 -16.56 57.43 -11.85
CA PHE A 4 -15.58 56.33 -12.02
C PHE A 4 -14.08 56.69 -12.29
N LEU A 5 -13.04 55.99 -11.81
CA LEU A 5 -12.80 54.57 -11.44
C LEU A 5 -11.72 54.45 -10.33
N LEU A 6 -12.00 53.71 -9.25
CA LEU A 6 -11.46 52.36 -8.95
C LEU A 6 -9.94 52.25 -8.74
N SER A 7 -9.52 52.39 -7.48
CA SER A 7 -8.26 51.86 -6.95
C SER A 7 -8.34 50.34 -6.86
N ALA A 8 -7.70 49.62 -7.77
CA ALA A 8 -7.57 48.16 -7.69
C ALA A 8 -6.24 47.80 -7.01
N THR A 9 -6.25 47.65 -5.69
CA THR A 9 -5.15 47.00 -4.97
C THR A 9 -5.26 45.49 -5.18
N PHE A 10 -4.54 44.96 -6.17
CA PHE A 10 -4.30 43.53 -6.32
C PHE A 10 -3.35 43.07 -5.22
N GLY A 11 -3.90 42.62 -4.10
CA GLY A 11 -3.18 41.82 -3.12
C GLY A 11 -2.86 40.46 -3.74
N PHE A 12 -1.61 40.24 -4.13
CA PHE A 12 -1.13 38.91 -4.47
C PHE A 12 -1.12 38.07 -3.20
N ALA A 13 -2.12 37.21 -3.06
CA ALA A 13 -2.16 36.17 -2.06
C ALA A 13 -0.95 35.24 -2.25
N ALA A 14 -0.18 35.06 -1.18
CA ALA A 14 0.95 34.15 -1.12
C ALA A 14 0.50 32.72 -1.44
N LEU A 15 0.87 32.22 -2.62
CA LEU A 15 0.88 30.79 -2.91
C LEU A 15 2.07 30.20 -2.14
N LEU A 16 1.82 29.83 -0.89
CA LEU A 16 2.68 28.92 -0.15
C LEU A 16 2.77 27.63 -0.97
N SER A 17 3.92 27.40 -1.60
CA SER A 17 4.32 26.10 -2.12
C SER A 17 4.29 25.13 -0.95
N HIS A 18 3.18 24.43 -0.76
CA HIS A 18 3.15 23.26 0.10
C HIS A 18 4.18 22.31 -0.48
N PRO A 19 5.26 21.95 0.23
CA PRO A 19 6.00 20.78 -0.16
C PRO A 19 5.00 19.65 -0.04
N ALA A 20 4.49 19.18 -1.18
CA ALA A 20 3.88 17.87 -1.27
C ALA A 20 4.91 16.96 -0.63
N SER A 21 4.61 16.51 0.59
CA SER A 21 5.47 15.63 1.35
C SER A 21 5.40 14.30 0.60
N ALA A 22 6.16 14.21 -0.49
CA ALA A 22 6.57 12.98 -1.09
C ALA A 22 7.24 12.24 0.05
N GLN A 23 6.44 11.37 0.67
CA GLN A 23 6.83 10.58 1.82
C GLN A 23 8.16 9.95 1.45
N ASP A 24 9.16 10.34 2.22
CA ASP A 24 10.54 9.87 2.21
C ASP A 24 10.67 8.60 1.36
N ALA A 25 11.20 8.76 0.14
CA ALA A 25 11.56 7.65 -0.73
C ALA A 25 12.79 6.91 -0.18
N SER A 26 12.92 6.81 1.15
CA SER A 26 13.84 5.94 1.85
C SER A 26 13.32 4.50 1.69
N PHE A 27 13.49 4.04 0.45
CA PHE A 27 13.85 2.70 0.04
C PHE A 27 13.43 1.62 1.03
N TYR A 28 12.17 1.20 0.88
CA TYR A 28 11.64 -0.04 1.41
C TYR A 28 12.43 -1.24 0.85
N ASP A 29 13.64 -1.45 1.35
CA ASP A 29 14.31 -2.73 1.17
C ASP A 29 13.50 -3.71 2.03
N CYS A 30 12.49 -4.33 1.41
CA CYS A 30 11.73 -5.43 1.98
C CYS A 30 12.68 -6.61 2.10
N GLN A 31 13.59 -6.46 3.07
CA GLN A 31 14.77 -7.24 3.28
C GLN A 31 14.34 -8.68 3.48
N ASN A 32 15.19 -9.56 2.97
CA ASN A 32 15.02 -11.00 3.02
C ASN A 32 15.19 -11.57 4.43
N ASP A 33 15.09 -10.72 5.46
CA ASP A 33 15.28 -11.07 6.84
C ASP A 33 14.10 -11.86 7.37
N ARG A 34 14.41 -12.94 8.09
CA ARG A 34 13.39 -13.79 8.68
C ARG A 34 12.91 -13.21 10.00
N ILE A 35 11.72 -12.64 9.96
CA ILE A 35 11.00 -12.11 11.12
C ILE A 35 9.98 -13.14 11.65
N ARG A 36 9.65 -13.03 12.94
CA ARG A 36 8.60 -13.86 13.54
C ARG A 36 7.24 -13.31 13.13
N ILE A 37 6.52 -14.04 12.29
CA ILE A 37 5.20 -13.65 11.79
C ILE A 37 4.16 -14.63 12.32
N ALA A 38 3.00 -14.09 12.72
CA ALA A 38 1.83 -14.87 13.10
C ALA A 38 0.57 -14.13 12.60
N ILE A 39 0.11 -14.53 11.42
CA ILE A 39 -1.10 -14.01 10.78
C ILE A 39 -2.10 -15.17 10.67
N ALA A 40 -3.22 -15.04 11.37
CA ALA A 40 -4.32 -15.99 11.31
C ALA A 40 -5.12 -15.84 10.00
N PRO A 41 -5.91 -16.85 9.61
CA PRO A 41 -6.76 -16.75 8.42
C PRO A 41 -7.75 -15.60 8.56
N MET A 42 -7.72 -14.65 7.62
CA MET A 42 -8.64 -13.52 7.59
C MET A 42 -8.88 -13.06 6.16
N THR A 43 -9.82 -12.12 5.97
CA THR A 43 -10.09 -11.54 4.65
C THR A 43 -8.83 -10.90 4.07
N LEU A 44 -8.65 -10.98 2.75
CA LEU A 44 -7.42 -10.58 2.08
C LEU A 44 -7.01 -9.15 2.43
N ASP A 45 -7.95 -8.19 2.40
CA ASP A 45 -7.65 -6.79 2.73
C ASP A 45 -7.10 -6.63 4.16
N LYS A 46 -7.71 -7.32 5.14
CA LYS A 46 -7.25 -7.30 6.54
C LYS A 46 -5.90 -7.99 6.71
N ALA A 47 -5.72 -9.09 5.98
CA ALA A 47 -4.51 -9.88 6.01
C ALA A 47 -3.32 -9.07 5.49
N LEU A 48 -3.49 -8.39 4.34
CA LEU A 48 -2.47 -7.54 3.73
C LEU A 48 -2.17 -6.31 4.59
N ALA A 49 -3.20 -5.65 5.14
CA ALA A 49 -2.99 -4.56 6.09
C ALA A 49 -2.19 -5.01 7.33
N LYS A 50 -2.51 -6.19 7.87
CA LYS A 50 -1.77 -6.76 9.00
C LYS A 50 -0.35 -7.18 8.62
N PHE A 51 -0.16 -7.70 7.41
CA PHE A 51 1.15 -8.00 6.87
C PHE A 51 2.02 -6.74 6.80
N THR A 52 1.54 -5.67 6.15
CA THR A 52 2.27 -4.39 6.05
C THR A 52 2.54 -3.79 7.43
N SER A 53 1.62 -3.90 8.38
CA SER A 53 1.86 -3.45 9.76
C SER A 53 3.00 -4.21 10.46
N ILE A 54 3.13 -5.51 10.24
CA ILE A 54 4.16 -6.36 10.88
C ILE A 54 5.50 -6.24 10.16
N THR A 55 5.49 -6.31 8.83
CA THR A 55 6.70 -6.38 8.01
C THR A 55 7.21 -5.01 7.58
N ARG A 56 6.39 -3.96 7.74
CA ARG A 56 6.60 -2.61 7.18
C ARG A 56 6.78 -2.62 5.67
N CYS A 57 6.39 -3.70 5.00
CA CYS A 57 6.48 -3.82 3.55
C CYS A 57 5.18 -3.38 2.90
N PRO A 58 5.22 -2.41 1.96
CA PRO A 58 4.05 -2.03 1.20
C PRO A 58 3.66 -3.20 0.30
N VAL A 59 2.35 -3.43 0.24
CA VAL A 59 1.76 -4.42 -0.66
C VAL A 59 0.75 -3.71 -1.56
N SER A 60 0.99 -3.76 -2.85
CA SER A 60 0.07 -3.29 -3.87
C SER A 60 -0.76 -4.45 -4.37
N ILE A 61 -2.07 -4.25 -4.52
CA ILE A 61 -2.95 -5.20 -5.20
C ILE A 61 -3.14 -4.66 -6.61
N ASP A 62 -2.79 -5.44 -7.63
CA ASP A 62 -3.08 -5.08 -9.01
C ASP A 62 -4.60 -5.25 -9.24
N THR A 63 -5.35 -4.19 -9.01
CA THR A 63 -6.82 -4.20 -9.06
C THR A 63 -7.36 -4.47 -10.46
N ASP A 64 -6.56 -4.23 -11.51
CA ASP A 64 -6.93 -4.50 -12.89
C ASP A 64 -6.82 -6.01 -13.21
N GLN A 65 -5.84 -6.71 -12.64
CA GLN A 65 -5.71 -8.17 -12.74
C GLN A 65 -6.62 -8.94 -11.76
N VAL A 66 -7.13 -8.29 -10.72
CA VAL A 66 -8.06 -8.88 -9.73
C VAL A 66 -9.53 -8.50 -10.01
N ARG A 67 -9.81 -7.78 -11.13
CA ARG A 67 -11.16 -7.42 -11.57
C ARG A 67 -12.11 -8.64 -11.56
N GLY A 68 -13.18 -8.53 -10.78
CA GLY A 68 -14.28 -9.50 -10.76
C GLY A 68 -14.38 -10.40 -9.53
N ARG A 69 -13.46 -10.34 -8.56
CA ARG A 69 -13.68 -10.94 -7.23
C ARG A 69 -13.53 -9.92 -6.10
N PRO A 70 -14.47 -9.87 -5.15
CA PRO A 70 -14.29 -9.04 -3.97
C PRO A 70 -13.17 -9.64 -3.12
N THR A 71 -12.01 -8.96 -3.11
CA THR A 71 -10.90 -9.18 -2.14
C THR A 71 -11.45 -9.28 -0.71
N ARG A 72 -12.55 -8.56 -0.43
CA ARG A 72 -13.33 -8.60 0.81
C ARG A 72 -13.84 -9.98 1.24
N THR A 73 -14.07 -10.89 0.31
CA THR A 73 -14.59 -12.25 0.60
C THR A 73 -13.51 -13.33 0.58
N MET A 74 -12.36 -13.04 -0.01
CA MET A 74 -11.27 -14.02 -0.14
C MET A 74 -10.54 -14.14 1.20
N LYS A 75 -10.48 -15.36 1.73
CA LYS A 75 -9.74 -15.65 2.96
C LYS A 75 -8.32 -16.10 2.64
N THR A 76 -7.36 -15.59 3.40
CA THR A 76 -5.97 -16.01 3.37
C THR A 76 -5.74 -17.23 4.25
N ALA A 77 -4.73 -18.02 3.89
CA ALA A 77 -4.23 -19.11 4.73
C ALA A 77 -3.39 -18.57 5.90
N PRO A 78 -3.22 -19.34 6.99
CA PRO A 78 -2.42 -18.90 8.12
C PRO A 78 -0.94 -18.83 7.75
N ALA A 79 -0.26 -17.76 8.14
CA ALA A 79 1.20 -17.63 8.04
C ALA A 79 1.80 -17.49 9.45
N LYS A 80 2.43 -18.57 9.91
CA LYS A 80 3.09 -18.63 11.23
C LYS A 80 4.52 -19.13 11.09
N GLY A 81 5.44 -18.52 11.84
CA GLY A 81 6.83 -18.97 11.98
C GLY A 81 7.84 -17.84 11.75
N ARG A 82 9.12 -18.23 11.70
CA ARG A 82 10.21 -17.32 11.34
C ARG A 82 10.39 -17.34 9.81
N LEU A 83 9.83 -16.34 9.14
CA LEU A 83 9.66 -16.29 7.68
C LEU A 83 10.16 -14.95 7.14
N THR A 84 10.63 -14.95 5.90
CA THR A 84 10.83 -13.68 5.18
C THR A 84 9.47 -13.08 4.81
N PRO A 85 9.36 -11.76 4.60
CA PRO A 85 8.11 -11.14 4.16
C PRO A 85 7.53 -11.81 2.89
N GLY A 86 8.37 -12.13 1.91
CA GLY A 86 7.93 -12.84 0.70
C GLY A 86 7.39 -14.26 0.98
N GLN A 87 8.06 -15.02 1.84
CA GLN A 87 7.58 -16.35 2.23
C GLN A 87 6.26 -16.30 3.00
N ALA A 88 6.11 -15.32 3.90
CA ALA A 88 4.87 -15.14 4.63
C ALA A 88 3.72 -14.76 3.70
N LEU A 89 3.96 -13.83 2.76
CA LEU A 89 2.95 -13.41 1.79
C LEU A 89 2.52 -14.57 0.87
N ALA A 90 3.48 -15.33 0.33
CA ALA A 90 3.19 -16.52 -0.46
C ALA A 90 2.39 -17.57 0.32
N ARG A 91 2.67 -17.74 1.62
CA ARG A 91 1.88 -18.63 2.49
C ARG A 91 0.47 -18.11 2.72
N MET A 92 0.29 -16.81 2.92
CA MET A 92 -1.04 -16.20 3.09
C MET A 92 -1.91 -16.37 1.84
N LEU A 93 -1.32 -16.25 0.66
CA LEU A 93 -2.01 -16.41 -0.62
C LEU A 93 -2.23 -17.89 -1.02
N ARG A 94 -1.75 -18.84 -0.23
CA ARG A 94 -1.92 -20.27 -0.52
C ARG A 94 -3.40 -20.64 -0.55
N GLY A 95 -3.83 -21.32 -1.61
CA GLY A 95 -5.24 -21.67 -1.83
C GLY A 95 -6.06 -20.56 -2.46
N THR A 96 -5.47 -19.39 -2.70
CA THR A 96 -6.05 -18.35 -3.55
C THR A 96 -5.49 -18.47 -4.98
N PRO A 97 -6.19 -17.92 -5.99
CA PRO A 97 -5.64 -17.80 -7.34
C PRO A 97 -4.58 -16.69 -7.43
N LEU A 98 -4.23 -16.04 -6.33
CA LEU A 98 -3.29 -14.92 -6.32
C LEU A 98 -1.85 -15.40 -6.09
N ARG A 99 -0.92 -14.61 -6.61
CA ARG A 99 0.52 -14.76 -6.49
C ARG A 99 1.13 -13.46 -6.04
N SER A 100 2.17 -13.57 -5.23
CA SER A 100 2.96 -12.43 -4.81
C SER A 100 4.21 -12.32 -5.68
N THR A 101 4.48 -11.13 -6.19
CA THR A 101 5.68 -10.81 -6.96
C THR A 101 6.41 -9.69 -6.23
N SER A 102 7.73 -9.81 -6.07
CA SER A 102 8.52 -8.70 -5.52
C SER A 102 8.60 -7.57 -6.54
N ILE A 103 8.39 -6.35 -6.08
CA ILE A 103 8.54 -5.11 -6.87
C ILE A 103 9.54 -4.20 -6.17
N HIS A 104 10.02 -3.16 -6.85
CA HIS A 104 10.89 -2.17 -6.22
C HIS A 104 10.19 -1.57 -4.99
N GLY A 105 10.71 -1.87 -3.80
CA GLY A 105 10.17 -1.36 -2.55
C GLY A 105 9.13 -2.26 -1.85
N GLY A 106 8.75 -3.43 -2.38
CA GLY A 106 7.68 -4.20 -1.74
C GLY A 106 7.18 -5.41 -2.51
N PHE A 107 5.89 -5.68 -2.39
CA PHE A 107 5.23 -6.79 -3.06
C PHE A 107 4.01 -6.33 -3.85
N SER A 108 3.84 -6.90 -5.03
CA SER A 108 2.59 -6.84 -5.79
C SER A 108 1.84 -8.16 -5.64
N VAL A 109 0.51 -8.10 -5.52
CA VAL A 109 -0.37 -9.26 -5.53
C VAL A 109 -1.20 -9.20 -6.80
N SER A 110 -1.01 -10.20 -7.67
CA SER A 110 -1.69 -10.36 -8.96
C SER A 110 -2.17 -11.79 -9.14
N LYS A 111 -2.87 -12.08 -10.24
CA LYS A 111 -3.35 -13.43 -10.57
C LYS A 111 -2.29 -14.23 -11.32
#